data_AF-A0A4Q5A5Q2-F1
#
_entry.id   AF-A0A4Q5A5Q2-F1
#
_cell.length_a   1.000
_cell.length_b   1.000
_cell.length_c   1.000
_cell.angle_alpha   90.00
_cell.angle_beta   90.00
_cell.angle_gamma   90.00
#
_symmetry.space_group_name_H-M   'P 1'
#
loop_
_entity.id
_entity.type
_entity.pdbx_description
1 polymer ?
#
loop_
_entity_poly.entity_id
_entity_poly.type
_entity_poly.pdbx_seq_one_letter_code
_entity_poly.pdbx_strand_id
1 'polypeptide(L)'
;MNMTRTQAQLNDVRARTIRQCKEAHITNPLCGATALKLYGSEFPFTDEPGTFHVMVRDASHRRRAPHVKAHTWKQLQPTDILYTEGLQVLSPEATAVTLAGTLNIMQQVMLLEAMVRNQLFTFPMFADYTHKRTFHGKKRALAALKLYQDGSASMTETALRLELNRRGVPRLALNYVVPNVWYPNGAPITFDLALPEMKIAWEYQGDHHRTDKAQYRRDAYKGNLARSKNWTLFDVTYDDLRNQQRLNKLALQAAVIIAQRTGTVPRMDILTLQQLADRRRVFWKRSSSGT
;
A
#
# COMPACT_ATOMS: atom_id res chain seq x y z
N MET A 1 -7.46 9.86 5.64
CA MET A 1 -6.71 8.87 4.83
C MET A 1 -6.49 9.55 3.49
N ASN A 2 -5.24 9.69 3.04
CA ASN A 2 -4.96 10.44 1.81
C ASN A 2 -5.55 9.69 0.61
N MET A 3 -6.27 10.43 -0.25
CA MET A 3 -6.83 9.94 -1.50
C MET A 3 -5.70 9.37 -2.38
N THR A 4 -5.98 8.28 -3.09
CA THR A 4 -5.11 7.75 -4.16
C THR A 4 -4.92 8.87 -5.19
N ARG A 5 -3.67 9.29 -5.43
CA ARG A 5 -3.36 10.38 -6.35
C ARG A 5 -2.99 9.78 -7.70
N THR A 6 -3.47 10.40 -8.77
CA THR A 6 -3.00 10.09 -10.13
C THR A 6 -1.51 10.44 -10.26
N GLN A 7 -0.81 9.79 -11.20
CA GLN A 7 0.60 10.09 -11.46
C GLN A 7 0.84 11.57 -11.81
N ALA A 8 -0.09 12.19 -12.55
CA ALA A 8 -0.04 13.61 -12.87
C ALA A 8 -0.09 14.48 -11.60
N GLN A 9 -1.03 14.20 -10.68
CA GLN A 9 -1.11 14.92 -9.41
C GLN A 9 0.14 14.72 -8.53
N LEU A 10 0.74 13.52 -8.55
CA LEU A 10 1.99 13.26 -7.84
C LEU A 10 3.16 14.05 -8.44
N ASN A 11 3.24 14.15 -9.77
CA ASN A 11 4.25 14.94 -10.46
C ASN A 11 4.10 16.45 -10.17
N ASP A 12 2.87 16.97 -10.11
CA ASP A 12 2.61 18.36 -9.72
C ASP A 12 3.07 18.64 -8.28
N VAL A 13 2.75 17.73 -7.37
CA VAL A 13 3.21 17.81 -5.98
C VAL A 13 4.74 17.78 -5.90
N ARG A 14 5.40 16.91 -6.65
CA ARG A 14 6.86 16.84 -6.76
C ARG A 14 7.46 18.17 -7.23
N ALA A 15 6.96 18.71 -8.34
CA ALA A 15 7.45 19.97 -8.92
C ALA A 15 7.30 21.15 -7.94
N ARG A 16 6.15 21.25 -7.26
CA ARG A 16 5.95 22.26 -6.20
C ARG A 16 6.92 22.07 -5.03
N THR A 17 7.12 20.82 -4.59
CA THR A 17 7.99 20.52 -3.45
C THR A 17 9.46 20.87 -3.75
N ILE A 18 9.95 20.59 -4.97
CA ILE A 18 11.31 20.97 -5.39
C ILE A 18 11.52 22.49 -5.27
N ARG A 19 10.62 23.28 -5.85
CA ARG A 19 10.70 24.74 -5.81
C ARG A 19 10.72 25.26 -4.37
N GLN A 20 9.78 24.79 -3.55
CA GLN A 20 9.66 25.19 -2.15
C GLN A 20 10.91 24.84 -1.32
N CYS A 21 11.51 23.66 -1.55
CA CYS A 21 12.75 23.27 -0.85
C CYS A 21 13.94 24.15 -1.25
N LYS A 22 14.04 24.54 -2.52
CA LYS A 22 15.08 25.44 -3.03
C LYS A 22 14.93 26.86 -2.44
N GLU A 23 13.72 27.40 -2.46
CA GLU A 23 13.41 28.72 -1.88
C GLU A 23 13.68 28.77 -0.36
N ALA A 24 13.41 27.68 0.35
CA ALA A 24 13.69 27.56 1.78
C ALA A 24 15.18 27.26 2.10
N HIS A 25 16.05 27.13 1.09
CA HIS A 25 17.48 26.87 1.24
C HIS A 25 17.79 25.67 2.17
N ILE A 26 17.02 24.58 2.03
CA ILE A 26 17.19 23.40 2.89
C ILE A 26 18.49 22.66 2.53
N THR A 27 19.42 22.57 3.48
CA THR A 27 20.73 21.92 3.29
C THR A 27 20.83 20.53 3.92
N ASN A 28 19.99 20.21 4.91
CA ASN A 28 19.94 18.88 5.51
C ASN A 28 19.21 17.88 4.59
N PRO A 29 19.54 16.58 4.62
CA PRO A 29 18.85 15.56 3.86
C PRO A 29 17.34 15.56 4.13
N LEU A 30 16.55 15.74 3.08
CA LEU A 30 15.08 15.69 3.13
C LEU A 30 14.61 14.26 3.36
N CYS A 31 13.61 14.07 4.21
CA CYS A 31 13.13 12.76 4.63
C CYS A 31 11.61 12.71 4.75
N GLY A 32 11.07 11.56 5.17
CA GLY A 32 9.66 11.39 5.49
C GLY A 32 8.72 11.83 4.37
N ALA A 33 7.69 12.61 4.71
CA ALA A 33 6.71 13.10 3.75
C ALA A 33 7.35 13.95 2.63
N THR A 34 8.38 14.74 2.95
CA THR A 34 9.04 15.60 1.97
C THR A 34 9.82 14.77 0.94
N ALA A 35 10.58 13.76 1.39
CA ALA A 35 11.24 12.83 0.48
C ALA A 35 10.24 12.07 -0.40
N LEU A 36 9.14 11.57 0.17
CA LEU A 36 8.11 10.86 -0.59
C LEU A 36 7.45 11.73 -1.66
N LYS A 37 7.18 13.01 -1.37
CA LYS A 37 6.71 13.97 -2.37
C LYS A 37 7.75 14.21 -3.47
N LEU A 38 9.03 14.32 -3.12
CA LEU A 38 10.12 14.46 -4.10
C LEU A 38 10.28 13.22 -4.99
N TYR A 39 9.96 12.04 -4.47
CA TYR A 39 9.90 10.80 -5.26
C TYR A 39 8.62 10.65 -6.08
N GLY A 40 7.64 11.54 -5.92
CA GLY A 40 6.33 11.39 -6.56
C GLY A 40 5.59 10.15 -6.09
N SER A 41 5.78 9.74 -4.83
CA SER A 41 5.15 8.57 -4.23
C SER A 41 3.94 8.94 -3.36
N GLU A 42 2.98 8.03 -3.30
CA GLU A 42 1.88 8.10 -2.34
C GLU A 42 2.34 7.73 -0.93
N PHE A 43 1.57 8.14 0.09
CA PHE A 43 1.91 7.77 1.47
C PHE A 43 0.68 7.65 2.40
N PRO A 44 0.71 6.70 3.37
CA PRO A 44 -0.47 6.23 4.09
C PRO A 44 -0.75 6.99 5.39
N PHE A 45 -0.34 8.25 5.48
CA PHE A 45 -0.47 9.09 6.66
C PHE A 45 -0.77 10.54 6.28
N THR A 46 -1.39 11.28 7.19
CA THR A 46 -1.70 12.69 6.96
C THR A 46 -0.41 13.50 6.92
N ASP A 47 -0.27 14.31 5.89
CA ASP A 47 0.83 15.24 5.72
C ASP A 47 0.72 16.42 6.71
N GLU A 48 1.84 17.08 7.03
CA GLU A 48 1.85 18.37 7.73
C GLU A 48 2.09 19.46 6.67
N PRO A 49 1.04 20.13 6.15
CA PRO A 49 1.19 21.08 5.04
C PRO A 49 2.14 22.21 5.40
N GLY A 50 3.01 22.56 4.46
CA GLY A 50 4.01 23.61 4.66
C GLY A 50 5.17 23.23 5.59
N THR A 51 5.28 21.96 6.03
CA THR A 51 6.43 21.48 6.80
C THR A 51 7.40 20.70 5.90
N PHE A 52 8.69 21.03 5.99
CA PHE A 52 9.80 20.26 5.46
C PHE A 52 10.36 19.33 6.52
N HIS A 53 10.41 18.04 6.22
CA HIS A 53 11.05 17.06 7.10
C HIS A 53 12.49 16.83 6.67
N VAL A 54 13.41 16.98 7.62
CA VAL A 54 14.84 16.77 7.41
C VAL A 54 15.37 15.71 8.37
N MET A 55 16.41 14.99 7.97
CA MET A 55 17.10 14.00 8.79
C MET A 55 18.44 14.54 9.26
N VAL A 56 18.73 14.38 10.55
CA VAL A 56 20.04 14.65 11.15
C VAL A 56 20.52 13.42 11.93
N ARG A 57 21.84 13.31 12.12
CA ARG A 57 22.43 12.19 12.88
C ARG A 57 22.14 12.26 14.38
N ASP A 58 22.27 13.45 14.96
CA ASP A 58 22.14 13.66 16.40
C ASP A 58 21.09 14.74 16.71
N ALA A 59 20.45 14.62 17.88
CA ALA A 59 19.49 15.61 18.34
C ALA A 59 20.14 16.98 18.58
N SER A 60 21.43 17.03 18.92
CA SER A 60 22.21 18.27 19.04
C SER A 60 22.36 19.01 17.70
N HIS A 61 22.27 18.31 16.57
CA HIS A 61 22.33 18.90 15.24
C HIS A 61 20.98 19.45 14.75
N ARG A 62 19.91 19.35 15.56
CA ARG A 62 18.62 19.95 15.22
C ARG A 62 18.75 21.47 15.28
N ARG A 63 18.54 22.12 14.13
CA ARG A 63 18.41 23.58 14.07
C ARG A 63 16.93 23.94 14.03
N ARG A 64 16.52 24.91 14.84
CA ARG A 64 15.19 25.53 14.70
C ARG A 64 15.21 26.39 13.45
N ALA A 65 14.33 26.08 12.51
CA ALA A 65 14.03 26.92 11.37
C ALA A 65 12.51 26.92 11.15
N PRO A 66 11.93 28.04 10.70
CA PRO A 66 10.52 28.09 10.33
C PRO A 66 10.20 26.95 9.36
N HIS A 67 9.06 26.29 9.56
CA HIS A 67 8.58 25.24 8.65
C HIS A 67 9.47 24.00 8.51
N VAL A 68 10.52 23.83 9.34
CA VAL A 68 11.41 22.66 9.29
C VAL A 68 11.24 21.80 10.53
N LYS A 69 10.98 20.51 10.31
CA LYS A 69 10.90 19.48 11.35
C LYS A 69 12.05 18.49 11.19
N ALA A 70 13.00 18.56 12.12
CA ALA A 70 14.17 17.69 12.13
C ALA A 70 13.90 16.36 12.86
N HIS A 71 14.17 15.26 12.17
CA HIS A 71 14.14 13.89 12.68
C HIS A 71 15.56 13.38 12.90
N THR A 72 15.73 12.37 13.75
CA THR A 72 17.06 11.87 14.13
C THR A 72 17.24 10.40 13.79
N TRP A 73 18.36 10.08 13.14
CA TRP A 73 18.79 8.70 12.92
C TRP A 73 20.32 8.59 13.05
N LYS A 74 20.78 8.09 14.20
CA LYS A 74 22.22 8.00 14.54
C LYS A 74 23.04 7.20 13.53
N GLN A 75 22.42 6.23 12.88
CA GLN A 75 23.04 5.32 11.93
C GLN A 75 23.02 5.84 10.49
N LEU A 76 22.48 7.03 10.23
CA LEU A 76 22.48 7.67 8.91
C LEU A 76 23.88 7.64 8.30
N GLN A 77 24.04 7.10 7.09
CA GLN A 77 25.29 7.02 6.35
C GLN A 77 25.24 7.90 5.10
N PRO A 78 26.40 8.32 4.55
CA PRO A 78 26.43 9.05 3.28
C PRO A 78 25.73 8.30 2.14
N THR A 79 25.82 6.96 2.11
CA THR A 79 25.14 6.10 1.13
C THR A 79 23.61 6.11 1.23
N ASP A 80 23.06 6.61 2.35
CA ASP A 80 21.61 6.77 2.51
C ASP A 80 21.11 8.10 1.92
N ILE A 81 22.00 8.94 1.37
CA ILE A 81 21.67 10.27 0.88
C ILE A 81 21.90 10.30 -0.63
N LEU A 82 20.86 10.63 -1.36
CA LEU A 82 20.88 10.87 -2.80
C LEU A 82 20.82 12.38 -3.08
N TYR A 83 21.35 12.77 -4.22
CA TYR A 83 21.19 14.12 -4.76
C TYR A 83 20.16 14.10 -5.87
N THR A 84 19.13 14.94 -5.74
CA THR A 84 18.06 15.05 -6.73
C THR A 84 17.76 16.53 -6.92
N GLU A 85 17.89 17.04 -8.15
CA GLU A 85 17.60 18.45 -8.47
C GLU A 85 18.38 19.46 -7.60
N GLY A 86 19.60 19.11 -7.16
CA GLY A 86 20.42 19.93 -6.25
C GLY A 86 20.02 19.85 -4.77
N LEU A 87 19.06 18.99 -4.40
CA LEU A 87 18.63 18.75 -3.03
C LEU A 87 19.20 17.44 -2.51
N GLN A 88 19.58 17.41 -1.23
CA GLN A 88 19.89 16.18 -0.52
C GLN A 88 18.59 15.50 -0.07
N VAL A 89 18.41 14.22 -0.39
CA VAL A 89 17.20 13.44 -0.06
C VAL A 89 17.62 12.07 0.45
N LEU A 90 17.01 11.57 1.51
CA LEU A 90 17.23 10.19 1.93
C LEU A 90 16.79 9.22 0.83
N SER A 91 17.62 8.23 0.51
CA SER A 91 17.31 7.17 -0.47
C SER A 91 15.91 6.58 -0.23
N PRO A 92 15.25 6.02 -1.26
CA PRO A 92 13.96 5.38 -1.09
C PRO A 92 13.91 4.36 0.06
N GLU A 93 14.92 3.50 0.20
CA GLU A 93 15.00 2.52 1.28
C GLU A 93 15.20 3.18 2.65
N ALA A 94 16.10 4.16 2.74
CA ALA A 94 16.34 4.94 3.95
C ALA A 94 15.07 5.69 4.41
N THR A 95 14.34 6.29 3.46
CA THR A 95 13.06 6.96 3.69
C THR A 95 12.02 5.97 4.23
N ALA A 96 11.88 4.81 3.60
CA ALA A 96 10.91 3.79 4.01
C ALA A 96 11.21 3.20 5.41
N VAL A 97 12.47 2.92 5.76
CA VAL A 97 12.82 2.38 7.08
C VAL A 97 12.73 3.41 8.19
N THR A 98 13.07 4.68 7.93
CA THR A 98 13.02 5.73 8.95
C THR A 98 11.58 6.11 9.32
N LEU A 99 10.64 5.95 8.39
CA LEU A 99 9.20 6.06 8.64
C LEU A 99 8.64 4.86 9.43
N ALA A 100 9.32 3.71 9.46
CA ALA A 100 8.85 2.54 10.19
C ALA A 100 8.72 2.81 11.70
N GLY A 101 9.33 3.86 12.21
CA GLY A 101 9.19 4.35 13.59
C GLY A 101 7.81 4.95 13.90
N THR A 102 7.12 5.51 12.91
CA THR A 102 5.83 6.20 13.10
C THR A 102 4.66 5.44 12.49
N LEU A 103 4.91 4.62 11.47
CA LEU A 103 3.86 3.87 10.75
C LEU A 103 3.49 2.56 11.45
N ASN A 104 2.20 2.26 11.55
CA ASN A 104 1.78 0.91 11.96
C ASN A 104 2.09 -0.12 10.85
N ILE A 105 1.92 -1.42 11.13
CA ILE A 105 2.27 -2.48 10.15
C ILE A 105 1.48 -2.33 8.83
N MET A 106 0.20 -1.96 8.89
CA MET A 106 -0.65 -1.77 7.70
C MET A 106 -0.05 -0.68 6.80
N GLN A 107 0.20 0.48 7.40
CA GLN A 107 0.80 1.62 6.73
C GLN A 107 2.18 1.28 6.18
N GLN A 108 2.98 0.50 6.89
CA GLN A 108 4.29 0.09 6.40
C GLN A 108 4.19 -0.80 5.14
N VAL A 109 3.19 -1.72 5.08
CA VAL A 109 2.95 -2.53 3.87
C VAL A 109 2.44 -1.66 2.73
N MET A 110 1.48 -0.75 3.00
CA MET A 110 0.98 0.20 2.01
C MET A 110 2.09 1.05 1.39
N LEU A 111 2.97 1.61 2.23
CA LEU A 111 4.12 2.39 1.79
C LEU A 111 5.08 1.52 0.95
N LEU A 112 5.41 0.33 1.44
CA LEU A 112 6.30 -0.59 0.74
C LEU A 112 5.77 -0.95 -0.66
N GLU A 113 4.52 -1.40 -0.76
CA GLU A 113 3.90 -1.75 -2.04
C GLU A 113 3.77 -0.54 -2.97
N ALA A 114 3.45 0.65 -2.44
CA ALA A 114 3.42 1.87 -3.24
C ALA A 114 4.81 2.23 -3.79
N MET A 115 5.87 2.12 -3.01
CA MET A 115 7.24 2.45 -3.45
C MET A 115 7.77 1.44 -4.47
N VAL A 116 7.47 0.14 -4.33
CA VAL A 116 7.80 -0.87 -5.35
C VAL A 116 7.00 -0.64 -6.64
N ARG A 117 5.69 -0.38 -6.54
CA ARG A 117 4.84 -0.06 -7.71
C ARG A 117 5.37 1.15 -8.49
N ASN A 118 5.88 2.16 -7.78
CA ASN A 118 6.48 3.36 -8.38
C ASN A 118 7.97 3.18 -8.75
N GLN A 119 8.49 1.94 -8.72
CA GLN A 119 9.85 1.58 -9.12
C GLN A 119 10.96 2.34 -8.36
N LEU A 120 10.68 2.75 -7.12
CA LEU A 120 11.67 3.47 -6.30
C LEU A 120 12.73 2.53 -5.74
N PHE A 121 12.39 1.25 -5.59
CA PHE A 121 13.30 0.14 -5.31
C PHE A 121 12.61 -1.18 -5.66
N THR A 122 13.37 -2.28 -5.69
CA THR A 122 12.81 -3.63 -5.76
C THR A 122 12.57 -4.20 -4.36
N PHE A 123 11.63 -5.14 -4.22
CA PHE A 123 11.39 -5.82 -2.94
C PHE A 123 12.66 -6.49 -2.36
N PRO A 124 13.49 -7.23 -3.13
CA PRO A 124 14.72 -7.81 -2.62
C PRO A 124 15.71 -6.76 -2.08
N MET A 125 15.87 -5.61 -2.76
CA MET A 125 16.73 -4.52 -2.29
C MET A 125 16.25 -3.97 -0.95
N PHE A 126 14.96 -3.67 -0.82
CA PHE A 126 14.41 -3.16 0.43
C PHE A 126 14.48 -4.18 1.57
N ALA A 127 14.27 -5.46 1.28
CA ALA A 127 14.39 -6.53 2.26
C ALA A 127 15.84 -6.63 2.79
N ASP A 128 16.83 -6.67 1.88
CA ASP A 128 18.26 -6.70 2.24
C ASP A 128 18.65 -5.48 3.09
N TYR A 129 18.26 -4.28 2.64
CA TYR A 129 18.49 -3.04 3.36
C TYR A 129 17.87 -3.08 4.77
N THR A 130 16.60 -3.51 4.88
CA THR A 130 15.91 -3.66 6.17
C THR A 130 16.63 -4.61 7.12
N HIS A 131 17.18 -5.72 6.61
CA HIS A 131 17.91 -6.69 7.41
C HIS A 131 19.25 -6.14 7.92
N LYS A 132 20.02 -5.44 7.07
CA LYS A 132 21.36 -4.92 7.37
C LYS A 132 21.37 -3.67 8.25
N ARG A 133 20.32 -2.84 8.19
CA ARG A 133 20.31 -1.53 8.86
C ARG A 133 19.67 -1.59 10.25
N THR A 134 20.09 -0.67 11.13
CA THR A 134 19.49 -0.50 12.48
C THR A 134 18.73 0.81 12.52
N PHE A 135 17.44 0.75 12.86
CA PHE A 135 16.53 1.88 12.87
C PHE A 135 15.33 1.64 13.79
N HIS A 136 14.69 2.73 14.22
CA HIS A 136 13.48 2.65 15.06
C HIS A 136 12.31 2.05 14.25
N GLY A 137 11.59 1.09 14.81
CA GLY A 137 10.49 0.42 14.11
C GLY A 137 10.86 -0.79 13.25
N LYS A 138 12.12 -1.27 13.30
CA LYS A 138 12.58 -2.45 12.54
C LYS A 138 11.66 -3.68 12.63
N LYS A 139 11.09 -3.99 13.80
CA LYS A 139 10.13 -5.10 13.95
C LYS A 139 8.89 -4.95 13.05
N ARG A 140 8.38 -3.72 12.88
CA ARG A 140 7.23 -3.42 12.01
C ARG A 140 7.61 -3.53 10.54
N ALA A 141 8.78 -3.03 10.15
CA ALA A 141 9.31 -3.20 8.79
C ALA A 141 9.47 -4.70 8.44
N LEU A 142 10.04 -5.50 9.35
CA LEU A 142 10.16 -6.95 9.16
C LEU A 142 8.80 -7.66 9.07
N ALA A 143 7.79 -7.22 9.81
CA ALA A 143 6.43 -7.73 9.65
C ALA A 143 5.84 -7.36 8.29
N ALA A 144 6.08 -6.13 7.82
CA ALA A 144 5.62 -5.68 6.52
C ALA A 144 6.26 -6.49 5.37
N LEU A 145 7.55 -6.81 5.45
CA LEU A 145 8.22 -7.71 4.48
C LEU A 145 7.55 -9.09 4.38
N LYS A 146 6.91 -9.56 5.46
CA LYS A 146 6.20 -10.85 5.46
C LYS A 146 4.78 -10.76 4.91
N LEU A 147 4.17 -9.58 4.94
CA LEU A 147 2.81 -9.31 4.48
C LEU A 147 2.75 -8.70 3.07
N TYR A 148 3.90 -8.27 2.55
CA TYR A 148 4.08 -7.76 1.21
C TYR A 148 3.54 -8.73 0.16
N GLN A 149 2.82 -8.17 -0.80
CA GLN A 149 2.44 -8.86 -2.01
C GLN A 149 2.49 -7.89 -3.18
N ASP A 150 3.20 -8.28 -4.24
CA ASP A 150 3.32 -7.47 -5.44
C ASP A 150 1.99 -7.40 -6.22
N GLY A 151 1.76 -6.26 -6.88
CA GLY A 151 0.65 -6.09 -7.80
C GLY A 151 -0.60 -5.41 -7.27
N SER A 152 -0.59 -4.72 -6.11
CA SER A 152 -1.71 -3.83 -5.73
C SER A 152 -1.63 -2.50 -6.47
N ALA A 153 -2.73 -2.00 -7.04
CA ALA A 153 -2.76 -0.74 -7.79
C ALA A 153 -2.89 0.50 -6.90
N SER A 154 -3.35 0.34 -5.66
CA SER A 154 -3.50 1.45 -4.72
C SER A 154 -3.23 1.03 -3.27
N MET A 155 -2.86 2.00 -2.42
CA MET A 155 -2.71 1.73 -0.99
C MET A 155 -4.03 1.28 -0.33
N THR A 156 -5.18 1.71 -0.85
CA THR A 156 -6.51 1.31 -0.39
C THR A 156 -6.81 -0.16 -0.66
N GLU A 157 -6.42 -0.68 -1.82
CA GLU A 157 -6.50 -2.11 -2.12
C GLU A 157 -5.58 -2.93 -1.21
N THR A 158 -4.34 -2.47 -0.96
CA THR A 158 -3.44 -3.09 0.03
C THR A 158 -4.10 -3.18 1.40
N ALA A 159 -4.75 -2.09 1.84
CA ALA A 159 -5.45 -2.05 3.12
C ALA A 159 -6.63 -3.02 3.16
N LEU A 160 -7.47 -3.03 2.11
CA LEU A 160 -8.60 -3.96 1.99
C LEU A 160 -8.14 -5.42 2.01
N ARG A 161 -7.10 -5.76 1.23
CA ARG A 161 -6.48 -7.10 1.20
C ARG A 161 -6.08 -7.55 2.60
N LEU A 162 -5.35 -6.70 3.33
CA LEU A 162 -4.87 -7.05 4.66
C LEU A 162 -6.01 -7.17 5.67
N GLU A 163 -7.04 -6.33 5.58
CA GLU A 163 -8.22 -6.44 6.46
C GLU A 163 -9.04 -7.71 6.17
N LEU A 164 -9.18 -8.14 4.92
CA LEU A 164 -9.82 -9.41 4.54
C LEU A 164 -8.98 -10.60 5.01
N ASN A 165 -7.67 -10.61 4.73
CA ASN A 165 -6.77 -11.69 5.12
C ASN A 165 -6.75 -11.90 6.64
N ARG A 166 -6.74 -10.81 7.43
CA ARG A 166 -6.79 -10.88 8.90
C ARG A 166 -8.09 -11.47 9.42
N ARG A 167 -9.16 -11.49 8.63
CA ARG A 167 -10.47 -12.06 8.97
C ARG A 167 -10.67 -13.48 8.45
N GLY A 168 -9.60 -14.15 8.02
CA GLY A 168 -9.66 -15.54 7.57
C GLY A 168 -9.98 -15.73 6.09
N VAL A 169 -10.16 -14.65 5.32
CA VAL A 169 -10.22 -14.77 3.85
C VAL A 169 -8.85 -15.24 3.35
N PRO A 170 -8.77 -16.33 2.55
CA PRO A 170 -7.51 -16.85 2.01
C PRO A 170 -6.72 -15.80 1.23
N ARG A 171 -5.45 -16.11 0.94
CA ARG A 171 -4.59 -15.21 0.17
C ARG A 171 -5.22 -14.87 -1.19
N LEU A 172 -5.46 -13.58 -1.40
CA LEU A 172 -6.09 -13.03 -2.59
C LEU A 172 -5.08 -12.86 -3.74
N ALA A 173 -5.50 -13.15 -4.98
CA ALA A 173 -4.82 -12.66 -6.17
C ALA A 173 -5.10 -11.16 -6.33
N LEU A 174 -4.09 -10.37 -6.74
CA LEU A 174 -4.22 -8.92 -6.92
C LEU A 174 -4.28 -8.58 -8.40
N ASN A 175 -5.04 -7.55 -8.76
CA ASN A 175 -5.23 -7.10 -10.15
C ASN A 175 -5.47 -8.29 -11.10
N TYR A 176 -6.31 -9.23 -10.65
CA TYR A 176 -6.51 -10.50 -11.30
C TYR A 176 -7.20 -10.31 -12.65
N VAL A 177 -6.50 -10.65 -13.74
CA VAL A 177 -7.06 -10.65 -15.09
C VAL A 177 -8.01 -11.82 -15.23
N VAL A 178 -9.28 -11.54 -15.54
CA VAL A 178 -10.29 -12.57 -15.78
C VAL A 178 -10.03 -13.21 -17.15
N PRO A 179 -9.76 -14.53 -17.22
CA PRO A 179 -9.40 -15.18 -18.47
C PRO A 179 -10.54 -15.09 -19.49
N ASN A 180 -10.18 -14.76 -20.73
CA ASN A 180 -11.09 -14.70 -21.87
C ASN A 180 -12.25 -13.71 -21.73
N VAL A 181 -12.04 -12.61 -21.00
CA VAL A 181 -13.05 -11.60 -20.73
C VAL A 181 -12.44 -10.20 -20.91
N TRP A 182 -13.03 -9.40 -21.80
CA TRP A 182 -12.53 -8.08 -22.18
C TRP A 182 -13.64 -7.05 -22.23
N TYR A 183 -13.28 -5.78 -22.03
CA TYR A 183 -14.10 -4.64 -22.40
C TYR A 183 -14.26 -4.53 -23.93
N PRO A 184 -15.28 -3.82 -24.44
CA PRO A 184 -15.46 -3.60 -25.88
C PRO A 184 -14.28 -2.95 -26.60
N ASN A 185 -13.45 -2.20 -25.87
CA ASN A 185 -12.22 -1.58 -26.39
C ASN A 185 -11.01 -2.53 -26.39
N GLY A 186 -11.19 -3.81 -26.08
CA GLY A 186 -10.12 -4.82 -26.04
C GLY A 186 -9.31 -4.86 -24.74
N ALA A 187 -9.55 -3.94 -23.79
CA ALA A 187 -8.87 -3.98 -22.50
C ALA A 187 -9.32 -5.21 -21.68
N PRO A 188 -8.40 -5.92 -21.00
CA PRO A 188 -8.78 -7.04 -20.14
C PRO A 188 -9.64 -6.57 -18.97
N ILE A 189 -10.55 -7.43 -18.52
CA ILE A 189 -11.30 -7.20 -17.29
C ILE A 189 -10.46 -7.69 -16.12
N THR A 190 -10.23 -6.81 -15.15
CA THR A 190 -9.49 -7.12 -13.93
C THR A 190 -10.37 -7.01 -12.70
N PHE A 191 -10.02 -7.78 -11.67
CA PHE A 191 -10.50 -7.61 -10.30
C PHE A 191 -9.38 -7.16 -9.38
N ASP A 192 -9.60 -6.11 -8.58
CA ASP A 192 -8.58 -5.59 -7.65
C ASP A 192 -8.06 -6.70 -6.73
N LEU A 193 -8.99 -7.45 -6.12
CA LEU A 193 -8.71 -8.60 -5.26
C LEU A 193 -9.61 -9.77 -5.67
N ALA A 194 -9.05 -10.97 -5.82
CA ALA A 194 -9.81 -12.15 -6.23
C ALA A 194 -9.42 -13.43 -5.49
N LEU A 195 -10.39 -14.34 -5.35
CA LEU A 195 -10.22 -15.77 -5.14
C LEU A 195 -10.72 -16.51 -6.39
N PRO A 196 -9.86 -16.74 -7.39
CA PRO A 196 -10.28 -17.27 -8.68
C PRO A 196 -10.95 -18.64 -8.62
N GLU A 197 -10.41 -19.55 -7.82
CA GLU A 197 -10.93 -20.90 -7.63
C GLU A 197 -12.34 -20.89 -7.05
N MET A 198 -12.65 -19.84 -6.28
CA MET A 198 -13.93 -19.62 -5.64
C MET A 198 -14.78 -18.59 -6.37
N LYS A 199 -14.37 -18.07 -7.53
CA LYS A 199 -14.98 -16.94 -8.25
C LYS A 199 -15.56 -15.85 -7.33
N ILE A 200 -14.81 -15.42 -6.33
CA ILE A 200 -15.14 -14.29 -5.47
C ILE A 200 -14.16 -13.16 -5.79
N ALA A 201 -14.64 -11.94 -5.87
CA ALA A 201 -13.80 -10.77 -6.08
C ALA A 201 -14.28 -9.57 -5.27
N TRP A 202 -13.37 -8.63 -5.01
CA TRP A 202 -13.65 -7.34 -4.39
C TRP A 202 -13.06 -6.22 -5.25
N GLU A 203 -13.83 -5.16 -5.42
CA GLU A 203 -13.43 -3.93 -6.12
C GLU A 203 -13.52 -2.77 -5.14
N TYR A 204 -12.45 -1.99 -5.02
CA TYR A 204 -12.49 -0.77 -4.23
C TYR A 204 -13.04 0.39 -5.06
N GLN A 205 -14.16 0.93 -4.61
CA GLN A 205 -14.81 2.09 -5.22
C GLN A 205 -14.36 3.37 -4.50
N GLY A 206 -13.40 4.09 -5.10
CA GLY A 206 -12.97 5.40 -4.61
C GLY A 206 -14.04 6.50 -4.76
N ASP A 207 -14.00 7.52 -3.91
CA ASP A 207 -15.01 8.59 -3.90
C ASP A 207 -15.03 9.44 -5.20
N HIS A 208 -13.94 9.43 -5.98
CA HIS A 208 -13.84 10.15 -7.25
C HIS A 208 -14.75 9.59 -8.37
N HIS A 209 -15.34 8.40 -8.20
CA HIS A 209 -16.16 7.76 -9.23
C HIS A 209 -17.58 8.30 -9.33
N ARG A 210 -18.08 9.03 -8.33
CA ARG A 210 -19.50 9.44 -8.29
C ARG A 210 -19.93 10.41 -9.40
N THR A 211 -19.01 11.16 -9.99
CA THR A 211 -19.31 12.19 -10.99
C THR A 211 -18.87 11.82 -12.41
N ASP A 212 -18.11 10.74 -12.60
CA ASP A 212 -17.65 10.28 -13.91
C ASP A 212 -18.63 9.26 -14.53
N LYS A 213 -19.43 9.72 -15.49
CA LYS A 213 -20.39 8.87 -16.22
C LYS A 213 -19.73 7.73 -16.98
N ALA A 214 -18.51 7.93 -17.50
CA ALA A 214 -17.82 6.89 -18.27
C ALA A 214 -17.35 5.77 -17.34
N GLN A 215 -16.79 6.14 -16.19
CA GLN A 215 -16.39 5.19 -15.16
C GLN A 215 -17.58 4.40 -14.62
N TYR A 216 -18.68 5.09 -14.25
CA TYR A 216 -19.91 4.45 -13.81
C TYR A 216 -20.42 3.38 -14.80
N ARG A 217 -20.43 3.69 -16.10
CA ARG A 217 -20.84 2.74 -17.15
C ARG A 217 -19.89 1.54 -17.24
N ARG A 218 -18.58 1.74 -17.08
CA ARG A 218 -17.58 0.66 -17.07
C ARG A 218 -17.77 -0.25 -15.85
N ASP A 219 -18.06 0.30 -14.68
CA ASP A 219 -18.25 -0.46 -13.45
C ASP A 219 -19.56 -1.27 -13.52
N ALA A 220 -20.64 -0.67 -14.03
CA ALA A 220 -21.89 -1.38 -14.28
C ALA A 220 -21.70 -2.54 -15.30
N TYR A 221 -20.95 -2.30 -16.37
CA TYR A 221 -20.59 -3.34 -17.35
C TYR A 221 -19.77 -4.46 -16.70
N LYS A 222 -18.73 -4.12 -15.93
CA LYS A 222 -17.89 -5.08 -15.20
C LYS A 222 -18.74 -5.93 -14.25
N GLY A 223 -19.65 -5.31 -13.50
CA GLY A 223 -20.56 -6.02 -12.59
C GLY A 223 -21.50 -6.98 -13.30
N ASN A 224 -22.11 -6.57 -14.42
CA ASN A 224 -22.96 -7.45 -15.24
C ASN A 224 -22.17 -8.64 -15.80
N LEU A 225 -20.96 -8.38 -16.29
CA LEU A 225 -20.07 -9.39 -16.85
C LEU A 225 -19.61 -10.38 -15.79
N ALA A 226 -19.21 -9.90 -14.61
CA ALA A 226 -18.85 -10.72 -13.47
C ALA A 226 -19.99 -11.71 -13.13
N ARG A 227 -21.22 -11.20 -13.01
CA ARG A 227 -22.41 -12.04 -12.76
C ARG A 227 -22.62 -13.07 -13.87
N SER A 228 -22.53 -12.68 -15.14
CA SER A 228 -22.68 -13.60 -16.28
C SER A 228 -21.63 -14.72 -16.32
N LYS A 229 -20.49 -14.52 -15.66
CA LYS A 229 -19.38 -15.49 -15.55
C LYS A 229 -19.36 -16.23 -14.21
N ASN A 230 -20.44 -16.11 -13.41
CA ASN A 230 -20.62 -16.71 -12.10
C ASN A 230 -19.62 -16.23 -11.04
N TRP A 231 -19.18 -14.98 -11.15
CA TRP A 231 -18.42 -14.31 -10.10
C TRP A 231 -19.35 -13.62 -9.11
N THR A 232 -19.04 -13.77 -7.82
CA THR A 232 -19.57 -12.89 -6.78
C THR A 232 -18.62 -11.71 -6.63
N LEU A 233 -19.03 -10.53 -7.13
CA LEU A 233 -18.26 -9.30 -7.04
C LEU A 233 -18.80 -8.43 -5.89
N PHE A 234 -17.93 -8.08 -4.94
CA PHE A 234 -18.23 -7.16 -3.85
C PHE A 234 -17.66 -5.79 -4.16
N ASP A 235 -18.52 -4.78 -4.33
CA ASP A 235 -18.09 -3.39 -4.33
C ASP A 235 -17.83 -2.93 -2.89
N VAL A 236 -16.64 -2.36 -2.66
CA VAL A 236 -16.18 -1.92 -1.34
C VAL A 236 -15.88 -0.43 -1.39
N THR A 237 -16.63 0.36 -0.65
CA THR A 237 -16.43 1.81 -0.57
C THR A 237 -15.47 2.21 0.55
N TYR A 238 -15.12 3.49 0.61
CA TYR A 238 -14.41 4.06 1.76
C TYR A 238 -15.13 3.84 3.10
N ASP A 239 -16.46 3.94 3.11
CA ASP A 239 -17.27 3.72 4.31
C ASP A 239 -17.24 2.27 4.80
N ASP A 240 -17.13 1.32 3.88
CA ASP A 240 -16.98 -0.10 4.23
C ASP A 240 -15.62 -0.36 4.85
N LEU A 241 -14.55 0.17 4.24
CA LEU A 241 -13.18 -0.02 4.70
C LEU A 241 -12.91 0.57 6.09
N ARG A 242 -13.57 1.67 6.46
CA ARG A 242 -13.42 2.27 7.81
C ARG A 242 -14.33 1.65 8.86
N ASN A 243 -15.26 0.76 8.48
CA ASN A 243 -16.23 0.15 9.39
C ASN A 243 -15.92 -1.32 9.64
N GLN A 244 -15.51 -1.65 10.87
CA GLN A 244 -15.13 -3.01 11.25
C GLN A 244 -16.27 -4.03 11.10
N GLN A 245 -17.53 -3.64 11.35
CA GLN A 245 -18.68 -4.53 11.19
C GLN A 245 -18.94 -4.85 9.72
N ARG A 246 -18.77 -3.86 8.83
CA ARG A 246 -18.94 -4.07 7.39
C ARG A 246 -17.83 -4.95 6.81
N LEU A 247 -16.58 -4.74 7.22
CA LEU A 247 -15.48 -5.64 6.88
C LEU A 247 -15.70 -7.07 7.39
N ASN A 248 -16.21 -7.24 8.62
CA ASN A 248 -16.56 -8.56 9.15
C ASN A 248 -17.64 -9.24 8.29
N LYS A 249 -18.66 -8.47 7.87
CA LYS A 249 -19.72 -8.97 7.00
C LYS A 249 -19.19 -9.41 5.64
N LEU A 250 -18.32 -8.61 5.00
CA LEU A 250 -17.69 -8.96 3.73
C LEU A 250 -16.90 -10.26 3.83
N ALA A 251 -16.07 -10.40 4.88
CA ALA A 251 -15.31 -11.62 5.11
C ALA A 251 -16.22 -12.84 5.38
N LEU A 252 -17.28 -12.67 6.18
CA LEU A 252 -18.24 -13.74 6.48
C LEU A 252 -19.01 -14.19 5.23
N GLN A 253 -19.45 -13.25 4.38
CA GLN A 253 -20.10 -13.57 3.10
C GLN A 253 -19.18 -14.39 2.20
N ALA A 254 -17.89 -14.03 2.13
CA ALA A 254 -16.89 -14.80 1.42
C ALA A 254 -16.75 -16.22 1.98
N ALA A 255 -16.69 -16.35 3.31
CA ALA A 255 -16.56 -17.64 3.99
C ALA A 255 -17.74 -18.57 3.73
N VAL A 256 -18.97 -18.02 3.72
CA VAL A 256 -20.17 -18.78 3.34
C VAL A 256 -20.07 -19.29 1.90
N ILE A 257 -19.64 -18.44 0.96
CA ILE A 257 -19.48 -18.85 -0.45
C ILE A 257 -18.40 -19.93 -0.58
N ILE A 258 -17.27 -19.78 0.13
CA ILE A 258 -16.21 -20.80 0.15
C ILE A 258 -16.74 -22.12 0.70
N ALA A 259 -17.48 -22.09 1.82
CA ALA A 259 -18.06 -23.28 2.43
C ALA A 259 -19.06 -23.98 1.50
N GLN A 260 -19.91 -23.22 0.82
CA GLN A 260 -20.86 -23.76 -0.16
C GLN A 260 -20.16 -24.43 -1.35
N ARG A 261 -19.00 -23.91 -1.78
CA ARG A 261 -18.27 -24.43 -2.95
C ARG A 261 -17.31 -25.57 -2.63
N THR A 262 -16.81 -25.64 -1.40
CA THR A 262 -15.76 -26.60 -0.98
C THR A 262 -16.23 -27.62 0.04
N GLY A 263 -17.42 -27.43 0.63
CA GLY A 263 -17.89 -28.20 1.79
C GLY A 263 -17.11 -27.92 3.08
N THR A 264 -16.13 -27.01 3.06
CA THR A 264 -15.25 -26.72 4.19
C THR A 264 -15.43 -25.28 4.67
N VAL A 265 -15.72 -25.10 5.95
CA VAL A 265 -15.86 -23.76 6.56
C VAL A 265 -14.48 -23.16 6.84
N PRO A 266 -14.13 -21.98 6.26
CA PRO A 266 -12.88 -21.31 6.59
C PRO A 266 -12.84 -20.88 8.06
N ARG A 267 -11.66 -20.91 8.66
CA ARG A 267 -11.45 -20.40 10.01
C ARG A 267 -11.42 -18.87 9.99
N MET A 268 -12.37 -18.23 10.68
CA MET A 268 -12.63 -16.78 10.62
C MET A 268 -12.07 -15.96 11.79
N ASP A 269 -10.99 -16.42 12.41
CA ASP A 269 -10.37 -15.67 13.52
C ASP A 269 -9.85 -14.30 13.04
N ILE A 270 -10.16 -13.24 13.80
CA ILE A 270 -9.63 -11.90 13.53
C ILE A 270 -8.22 -11.79 14.11
N LEU A 271 -7.21 -11.89 13.26
CA LEU A 271 -5.80 -11.80 13.62
C LEU A 271 -5.36 -10.35 13.74
N THR A 272 -4.40 -10.08 14.62
CA THR A 272 -3.56 -8.87 14.51
C THR A 272 -2.67 -8.98 13.26
N LEU A 273 -2.21 -7.85 12.71
CA LEU A 273 -1.24 -7.87 11.59
C LEU A 273 0.06 -8.59 11.97
N GLN A 274 0.46 -8.49 13.25
CA GLN A 274 1.64 -9.20 13.75
C GLN A 274 1.44 -10.72 13.73
N GLN A 275 0.24 -11.20 14.09
CA GLN A 275 -0.12 -12.62 14.01
C GLN A 275 -0.29 -13.08 12.56
N LEU A 276 -0.89 -12.26 11.69
CA LEU A 276 -0.99 -12.56 10.26
C LEU A 276 0.39 -12.69 9.62
N ALA A 277 1.36 -11.87 10.03
CA ALA A 277 2.74 -11.92 9.55
C ALA A 277 3.54 -13.15 10.03
N ASP A 278 2.96 -14.05 10.85
CA ASP A 278 3.63 -15.27 11.27
C ASP A 278 3.63 -16.33 10.15
N ARG A 279 4.80 -16.55 9.53
CA ARG A 279 5.00 -17.51 8.43
C ARG A 279 4.80 -18.98 8.84
N ARG A 280 4.71 -19.30 10.13
CA ARG A 280 4.40 -20.67 10.59
C ARG A 280 2.94 -21.05 10.33
N ARG A 281 2.06 -20.08 10.07
CA ARG A 281 0.65 -20.33 9.79
C ARG A 281 0.46 -20.99 8.43
N VAL A 282 -0.47 -21.94 8.38
CA VAL A 282 -0.88 -22.68 7.16
C VAL A 282 -1.32 -21.73 6.04
N PHE A 283 -1.84 -20.54 6.39
CA PHE A 283 -2.24 -19.47 5.47
C PHE A 283 -1.18 -19.13 4.40
N TRP A 284 0.11 -19.20 4.74
CA TRP A 284 1.22 -18.88 3.83
C TRP A 284 1.84 -20.08 3.15
N LYS A 285 1.42 -21.30 3.50
CA LYS A 285 1.83 -22.50 2.76
C LYS A 285 1.12 -22.41 1.41
N ARG A 286 1.89 -22.37 0.32
CA ARG A 286 1.34 -22.56 -1.01
C ARG A 286 0.45 -23.80 -0.95
N SER A 287 -0.79 -23.70 -1.44
CA SER A 287 -1.49 -24.88 -1.90
C SER A 287 -0.51 -25.57 -2.84
N SER A 288 -0.03 -26.73 -2.42
CA SER A 288 0.62 -27.66 -3.33
C SER A 288 -0.46 -28.13 -4.30
N SER A 289 -0.70 -27.35 -5.35
CA SER A 289 -1.00 -27.93 -6.65
C SER A 289 0.25 -28.75 -6.99
N GLY A 290 0.21 -30.07 -6.86
CA GLY A 290 -0.61 -30.89 -7.74
C GLY A 290 0.11 -30.87 -9.08
N THR A 291 0.93 -31.91 -9.27
CA THR A 291 1.70 -32.29 -10.47
C THR A 291 1.28 -31.66 -11.79
#